data_AF-A0A1M6WKJ0-F1
#
_entry.id   AF-A0A1M6WKJ0-F1
#
_cell.length_a   1.000
_cell.length_b   1.000
_cell.length_c   1.000
_cell.angle_alpha   90.00
_cell.angle_beta   90.00
_cell.angle_gamma   90.00
#
_symmetry.space_group_name_H-M   'P 1'
#
loop_
_entity.id
_entity.type
_entity.pdbx_description
1 polymer ?
#
loop_
_entity_poly.entity_id
_entity_poly.type
_entity_poly.pdbx_seq_one_letter_code
_entity_poly.pdbx_strand_id
1 'polypeptide(L)' 'MEELKVLLEAKTPTDGELPSAWFELPICDYEIEEKLGVEMDSTDYRILEMELPFSDEVSEDTPIQVLHFKCEEH' A
#
# COMPACT_ATOMS: atom_id res chain seq x y z
N MET A 1 1.62 -7.74 18.79
CA MET A 1 1.71 -6.67 17.78
C MET A 1 1.36 -7.36 16.49
N GLU A 2 0.14 -7.14 16.01
CA GLU A 2 -0.20 -7.58 14.65
C GLU A 2 0.54 -6.61 13.73
N GLU A 3 1.47 -7.14 12.93
CA GLU A 3 2.21 -6.35 11.96
C GLU A 3 1.28 -6.05 10.79
N LEU A 4 0.82 -4.80 10.69
CA LEU A 4 -0.11 -4.36 9.67
C LEU A 4 0.63 -4.21 8.33
N LYS A 5 0.42 -5.12 7.38
CA LYS A 5 1.18 -5.14 6.12
C LYS A 5 0.26 -5.08 4.91
N VAL A 6 0.67 -4.36 3.86
CA VAL A 6 -0.02 -4.34 2.57
C VAL A 6 0.95 -4.49 1.41
N LEU A 7 0.57 -5.30 0.44
CA LEU A 7 1.29 -5.50 -0.82
C LEU A 7 0.76 -4.51 -1.84
N LEU A 8 1.59 -3.56 -2.21
CA LEU A 8 1.31 -2.60 -3.27
C LEU A 8 2.08 -2.98 -4.51
N GLU A 9 1.44 -2.86 -5.67
CA GLU A 9 2.07 -2.97 -6.99
C GLU A 9 1.84 -1.70 -7.78
N ALA A 10 2.89 -1.18 -8.41
CA ALA A 10 2.78 -0.01 -9.27
C ALA A 10 2.02 -0.38 -10.54
N LYS A 11 1.19 0.54 -11.03
CA LYS A 11 0.52 0.47 -12.33
C LYS A 11 1.45 0.94 -13.44
N THR A 12 2.38 1.84 -13.13
CA THR A 12 3.42 2.29 -14.05
C THR A 12 4.64 1.38 -13.97
N PRO A 13 5.11 0.85 -15.11
CA PRO A 13 6.37 0.13 -15.17
C PRO A 13 7.55 1.10 -15.09
N THR A 14 8.39 0.97 -14.06
CA THR A 14 9.58 1.82 -13.86
C THR A 14 10.80 1.32 -14.65
N ASP A 15 10.83 0.03 -15.04
CA ASP A 15 11.91 -0.58 -15.85
C ASP A 15 11.40 -1.68 -16.81
N GLY A 16 10.14 -1.58 -17.25
CA GLY A 16 9.48 -2.62 -18.06
C GLY A 16 8.86 -3.76 -17.26
N GLU A 17 9.08 -3.79 -15.94
CA GLU A 17 8.34 -4.61 -14.97
C GLU A 17 7.53 -3.73 -14.02
N LEU A 18 6.43 -4.27 -13.48
CA LEU A 18 5.62 -3.61 -12.46
C LEU A 18 6.26 -3.90 -11.08
N PRO A 19 6.87 -2.92 -10.40
CA PRO A 19 7.40 -3.15 -9.07
C PRO A 19 6.26 -3.47 -8.10
N SER A 20 6.48 -4.44 -7.21
CA SER A 20 5.54 -4.81 -6.15
C SER A 20 6.30 -5.01 -4.84
N ALA A 21 5.81 -4.44 -3.74
CA ALA A 21 6.45 -4.59 -2.44
C ALA A 21 5.45 -4.57 -1.28
N TRP A 22 5.84 -5.19 -0.18
CA TRP A 22 5.13 -5.12 1.09
C TRP A 22 5.54 -3.87 1.87
N PHE A 23 4.54 -3.21 2.44
CA PHE A 23 4.65 -1.99 3.24
C PHE A 23 3.94 -2.16 4.56
N GLU A 24 4.50 -1.56 5.61
CA GLU A 24 3.95 -1.63 6.96
C GLU A 24 3.14 -0.36 7.24
N LEU A 25 1.96 -0.46 7.86
CA LEU A 25 1.17 0.71 8.23
C LEU A 25 1.69 1.34 9.54
N PRO A 26 1.75 2.69 9.61
CA PRO A 26 1.49 3.63 8.52
C PRO A 26 2.64 3.65 7.50
N ILE A 27 2.29 3.47 6.23
CA ILE A 27 3.26 3.51 5.11
C ILE A 27 3.85 4.92 5.00
N CYS A 28 5.17 4.99 4.90
CA CYS A 28 5.89 6.23 4.59
C CYS A 28 5.87 6.51 3.09
N ASP A 29 5.57 7.74 2.67
CA ASP A 29 5.61 8.16 1.26
C ASP A 29 6.96 7.85 0.60
N TYR A 30 8.05 8.05 1.33
CA TYR A 30 9.41 7.75 0.87
C TYR A 30 9.64 6.26 0.60
N GLU A 31 9.01 5.35 1.37
CA GLU A 31 9.14 3.91 1.09
C GLU A 31 8.48 3.54 -0.24
N ILE A 32 7.33 4.15 -0.56
CA ILE A 32 6.65 3.91 -1.86
C ILE A 32 7.54 4.40 -2.99
N GLU A 33 8.08 5.61 -2.89
CA GLU A 33 8.99 6.13 -3.92
C GLU A 33 10.27 5.27 -4.04
N GLU A 34 10.83 4.80 -2.93
CA GLU A 34 12.05 3.98 -2.94
C GLU A 34 11.82 2.58 -3.51
N LYS A 35 10.70 1.93 -3.18
CA LYS A 35 10.42 0.54 -3.61
C LYS A 35 9.67 0.44 -4.93
N LEU A 36 8.69 1.30 -5.15
CA LEU A 36 7.82 1.30 -6.34
C LEU A 36 8.25 2.35 -7.37
N GLY A 37 8.96 3.41 -6.96
CA GLY A 37 9.28 4.51 -7.87
C GLY A 37 8.06 5.37 -8.23
N VAL A 38 6.98 5.28 -7.44
CA VAL A 38 5.76 6.08 -7.61
C VAL A 38 5.49 6.91 -6.36
N GLU A 39 4.83 8.06 -6.53
CA GLU A 39 4.44 8.90 -5.39
C GLU A 39 3.23 8.30 -4.65
N MET A 40 3.21 8.38 -3.32
CA MET A 40 2.07 7.91 -2.52
C MET A 40 0.76 8.64 -2.84
N ASP A 41 0.83 9.92 -3.21
CA ASP A 41 -0.34 10.73 -3.59
C ASP A 41 -0.88 10.33 -4.98
N SER A 42 -0.12 9.56 -5.76
CA SER A 42 -0.58 9.07 -7.07
C SER A 42 -1.50 7.87 -6.92
N THR A 43 -2.49 7.74 -7.82
CA THR A 43 -3.33 6.52 -7.93
C THR A 43 -2.67 5.43 -8.77
N ASP A 44 -1.35 5.55 -8.97
CA ASP A 44 -0.51 4.76 -9.87
C ASP A 44 0.04 3.49 -9.19
N TYR A 45 -0.63 3.04 -8.14
CA TYR A 45 -0.43 1.75 -7.51
C TYR A 45 -1.79 1.08 -7.26
N ARG A 46 -1.77 -0.21 -6.97
CA ARG A 46 -2.92 -1.02 -6.54
C ARG A 46 -2.54 -1.91 -5.37
N ILE A 47 -3.48 -2.16 -4.49
CA ILE A 47 -3.32 -3.15 -3.41
C ILE A 47 -3.59 -4.52 -4.03
N LEU A 48 -2.61 -5.42 -3.95
CA LEU A 48 -2.77 -6.82 -4.35
C LEU A 48 -3.19 -7.69 -3.17
N GLU A 49 -2.53 -7.52 -2.02
CA GLU A 49 -2.77 -8.28 -0.80
C GLU A 49 -2.62 -7.38 0.43
N MET A 50 -3.22 -7.79 1.55
CA MET A 50 -3.19 -7.06 2.80
C MET A 50 -3.35 -8.00 4.00
N GLU A 51 -2.37 -7.96 4.90
CA GLU A 51 -2.35 -8.68 6.17
C GLU A 51 -2.72 -7.71 7.30
N LEU A 52 -4.03 -7.47 7.42
CA LEU A 52 -4.62 -6.55 8.40
C LEU A 52 -5.78 -7.25 9.11
N PRO A 53 -6.01 -7.01 10.41
CA PRO A 53 -7.16 -7.56 11.14
C PRO A 53 -8.50 -7.03 10.58
N PHE A 54 -8.46 -5.91 9.85
CA PHE A 54 -9.59 -5.30 9.15
C PHE A 54 -9.50 -5.44 7.61
N SER A 55 -8.68 -6.37 7.11
CA SER A 55 -8.54 -6.66 5.67
C SER A 55 -9.88 -7.02 5.01
N ASP A 56 -10.79 -7.67 5.74
CA ASP A 56 -12.14 -8.01 5.27
C ASP A 56 -13.03 -6.77 5.01
N GLU A 57 -12.73 -5.63 5.64
CA GLU A 57 -13.45 -4.36 5.46
C GLU A 57 -12.82 -3.44 4.40
N VAL A 58 -11.66 -3.83 3.88
CA VAL A 58 -10.89 -3.10 2.88
C VAL A 58 -11.07 -3.84 1.54
N SER A 59 -10.98 -3.13 0.42
CA SER A 59 -11.03 -3.70 -0.93
C SER A 59 -9.80 -3.30 -1.73
N GLU A 60 -9.53 -3.99 -2.86
CA GLU A 60 -8.39 -3.70 -3.76
C GLU A 60 -8.34 -2.24 -4.27
N ASP A 61 -9.50 -1.56 -4.29
CA ASP A 61 -9.66 -0.14 -4.69
C ASP A 61 -9.58 0.83 -3.51
N THR A 62 -9.40 0.33 -2.28
CA THR A 62 -9.36 1.19 -1.10
C THR A 62 -8.07 2.01 -1.07
N PRO A 63 -8.13 3.34 -0.94
CA PRO A 63 -6.92 4.16 -0.92
C PRO A 63 -6.13 3.98 0.39
N ILE A 64 -4.81 4.16 0.32
CA ILE A 64 -3.90 4.06 1.49
C ILE A 64 -4.32 5.00 2.62
N GLN A 65 -4.90 6.15 2.30
CA GLN A 65 -5.46 7.07 3.29
C GLN A 65 -6.50 6.41 4.21
N VAL A 66 -7.35 5.53 3.67
CA VAL A 66 -8.35 4.79 4.47
C VAL A 66 -7.67 3.74 5.34
N LEU A 67 -6.59 3.12 4.87
CA LEU A 67 -5.78 2.20 5.65
C LEU A 67 -5.11 2.90 6.84
N HIS A 68 -4.54 4.08 6.61
CA HIS A 68 -3.98 4.93 7.68
C HIS A 68 -5.05 5.31 8.71
N PHE A 69 -6.24 5.71 8.24
CA PHE A 69 -7.34 6.05 9.14
C PHE A 69 -7.79 4.86 10.01
N LYS A 70 -7.98 3.67 9.40
CA LYS A 70 -8.34 2.45 10.15
C LYS A 70 -7.25 1.99 11.10
N CYS A 71 -5.97 2.16 10.73
CA CYS A 71 -4.84 1.88 11.62
C CYS A 71 -4.83 2.80 12.86
N GLU A 72 -5.36 4.03 12.76
CA GLU A 72 -5.45 4.97 13.87
C GLU A 72 -6.65 4.69 14.79
N GLU A 73 -7.71 4.04 14.27
CA GLU A 73 -8.90 3.63 15.03
C GLU A 73 -8.71 2.35 15.87
N HIS A 74 -7.71 1.52 15.57
CA HIS A 74 -7.44 0.23 16.22
C HIS A 74 -6.22 0.24 17.14
#